data_AF-A0A973JQF2-F1
#
_entry.id   AF-A0A973JQF2-F1
#
_cell.length_a   1.000
_cell.length_b   1.000
_cell.length_c   1.000
_cell.angle_alpha   90.00
_cell.angle_beta   90.00
_cell.angle_gamma   90.00
#
_symmetry.space_group_name_H-M   'P 1'
#
loop_
_entity.id
_entity.type
_entity.pdbx_description
1 polymer ?
#
loop_
_entity_poly.entity_id
_entity_poly.type
_entity_poly.pdbx_seq_one_letter_code
_entity_poly.pdbx_strand_id
1 'polypeptide(L)'
;MKYWFILASYACFLIVSIYFKGDGYTSWISLATTFVVFIFAIFLAFSISNRRDRIINLRGALRELDGVTISLYNYSKVFGKDYSAKLLQLIDDYFIQQIDYALVDFRKTQGMFMEIYDYVSKTKVVNDEQQDAKMAMMADLENTMKLREKVEFSLSDRMQPYEWVTIIALAILTVGSMIYINDGSWVALAILPILETVVLVIFVTIYDLDSLRWQEQNWIWEPLSAMFIALGLLPYFPDDLIFLKRVPKSFLSQFKSYRVGKYKHPYPNFDDKVVQVVDNNDKRS
;
A
#
# COMPACT_ATOMS: atom_id res chain seq x y z
N MET A 1 -0.22 -7.42 11.39
CA MET A 1 0.49 -7.63 12.67
C MET A 1 0.10 -8.99 13.25
N LYS A 2 1.06 -9.88 13.56
CA LYS A 2 0.73 -11.19 14.14
C LYS A 2 0.43 -11.01 15.63
N TYR A 3 -0.66 -11.59 16.14
CA TYR A 3 -1.05 -11.52 17.56
C TYR A 3 0.10 -11.85 18.54
N TRP A 4 1.02 -12.72 18.11
CA TRP A 4 2.21 -13.06 18.87
C TRP A 4 3.14 -11.87 19.17
N PHE A 5 3.23 -10.88 18.27
CA PHE A 5 4.02 -9.67 18.53
C PHE A 5 3.47 -8.87 19.72
N ILE A 6 2.15 -8.69 19.78
CA ILE A 6 1.48 -7.96 20.86
C ILE A 6 1.65 -8.71 22.20
N LEU A 7 1.51 -10.04 22.18
CA LEU A 7 1.71 -10.86 23.37
C LEU A 7 3.18 -10.83 23.84
N ALA A 8 4.13 -10.90 22.91
CA ALA A 8 5.55 -10.83 23.21
C ALA A 8 5.95 -9.46 23.77
N SER A 9 5.45 -8.37 23.20
CA SER A 9 5.71 -7.02 23.72
C SER A 9 5.11 -6.83 25.12
N TYR A 10 3.88 -7.30 25.33
CA TYR A 10 3.25 -7.24 26.64
C TYR A 10 4.03 -8.04 27.68
N ALA A 11 4.44 -9.28 27.37
CA ALA A 11 5.25 -10.08 28.26
C ALA A 11 6.60 -9.43 28.57
N CYS A 12 7.24 -8.81 27.58
CA CYS A 12 8.48 -8.07 27.75
C CYS A 12 8.31 -6.89 28.73
N PHE A 13 7.30 -6.04 28.50
CA PHE A 13 7.03 -4.91 29.37
C PHE A 13 6.61 -5.34 30.77
N LEU A 14 5.83 -6.42 30.91
CA LEU A 14 5.48 -6.98 32.21
C LEU A 14 6.73 -7.41 32.99
N ILE A 15 7.69 -8.08 32.33
CA ILE A 15 8.97 -8.43 32.94
C ILE A 15 9.70 -7.16 33.36
N VAL A 16 9.80 -6.16 32.49
CA VAL A 16 10.45 -4.88 32.81
C VAL A 16 9.78 -4.24 34.02
N SER A 17 8.45 -4.14 34.08
CA SER A 17 7.75 -3.56 35.23
C SER A 17 7.92 -4.36 36.52
N ILE A 18 8.12 -5.68 36.46
CA ILE A 18 8.38 -6.49 37.68
C ILE A 18 9.77 -6.20 38.24
N TYR A 19 10.80 -6.09 37.37
CA TYR A 19 12.20 -5.93 37.79
C TYR A 19 12.62 -4.48 38.01
N PHE A 20 12.02 -3.54 37.29
CA PHE A 20 12.30 -2.10 37.39
C PHE A 20 11.15 -1.41 38.12
N LYS A 21 11.35 -1.22 39.42
CA LYS A 21 10.49 -0.38 40.26
C LYS A 21 11.07 1.02 40.29
N GLY A 22 10.26 2.01 39.90
CA GLY A 22 10.67 3.41 40.03
C GLY A 22 10.41 3.93 41.44
N ASP A 23 10.74 5.20 41.66
CA ASP A 23 10.52 5.86 42.97
C ASP A 23 9.04 6.28 43.17
N GLY A 24 8.17 5.97 42.20
CA GLY A 24 6.74 6.24 42.24
C GLY A 24 6.37 7.69 41.88
N TYR A 25 5.15 8.07 42.25
CA TYR A 25 4.58 9.37 41.89
C TYR A 25 5.23 10.53 42.65
N THR A 26 6.04 11.32 41.95
CA THR A 26 6.43 12.68 42.40
C THR A 26 5.68 13.74 41.58
N SER A 27 5.42 14.90 42.18
CA SER A 27 4.67 15.98 41.52
C SER A 27 5.31 16.44 40.20
N TRP A 28 6.65 16.55 40.16
CA TRP A 28 7.35 16.97 38.96
C TRP A 28 7.30 15.94 37.83
N ILE A 29 7.36 14.63 38.15
CA ILE A 29 7.31 13.54 37.16
C ILE A 29 5.91 13.38 36.61
N SER A 30 4.89 13.51 37.46
CA SER A 30 3.51 13.51 37.00
C SER A 30 3.28 14.64 35.99
N LEU A 31 3.80 15.83 36.29
CA LEU A 31 3.68 16.99 35.40
C LEU A 31 4.44 16.76 34.09
N ALA A 32 5.71 16.36 34.16
CA ALA A 32 6.52 16.07 32.97
C ALA A 32 5.90 14.98 32.09
N THR A 33 5.44 13.88 32.69
CA THR A 33 4.77 12.78 32.00
C THR A 33 3.49 13.24 31.31
N THR A 34 2.67 14.05 31.98
CA THR A 34 1.45 14.60 31.40
C THR A 34 1.76 15.44 30.16
N PHE A 35 2.76 16.31 30.23
CA PHE A 35 3.18 17.12 29.08
C PHE A 35 3.72 16.26 27.93
N VAL A 36 4.61 15.30 28.23
CA VAL A 36 5.20 14.41 27.23
C VAL A 36 4.11 13.58 26.53
N VAL A 37 3.22 12.95 27.30
CA VAL A 37 2.11 12.14 26.76
C VAL A 37 1.17 12.99 25.93
N PHE A 38 0.86 14.22 26.37
CA PHE A 38 0.00 15.13 25.64
C PHE A 38 0.60 15.55 24.30
N ILE A 39 1.86 15.98 24.29
CA ILE A 39 2.59 16.35 23.06
C ILE A 39 2.73 15.14 22.14
N PHE A 40 3.07 13.97 22.70
CA PHE A 40 3.14 12.72 21.96
C PHE A 40 1.80 12.41 21.28
N ALA A 41 0.69 12.46 22.02
CA ALA A 41 -0.64 12.18 21.48
C ALA A 41 -1.03 13.14 20.35
N ILE A 42 -0.74 14.43 20.48
CA ILE A 42 -1.02 15.43 19.43
C ILE A 42 -0.19 15.14 18.19
N PHE A 43 1.13 15.00 18.34
CA PHE A 43 2.02 14.78 17.20
C PHE A 43 1.66 13.49 16.49
N LEU A 44 1.40 12.43 17.26
CA LEU A 44 0.95 11.14 16.77
C LEU A 44 -0.36 11.24 15.98
N ALA A 45 -1.36 11.96 16.49
CA ALA A 45 -2.64 12.13 15.81
C ALA A 45 -2.48 12.81 14.45
N PHE A 46 -1.67 13.88 14.38
CA PHE A 46 -1.36 14.54 13.11
C PHE A 46 -0.57 13.65 12.16
N SER A 47 0.45 12.94 12.64
CA SER A 47 1.22 12.00 11.80
C SER A 47 0.31 10.91 11.23
N ILE A 48 -0.53 10.27 12.05
CA ILE A 48 -1.47 9.25 11.59
C ILE A 48 -2.45 9.83 10.56
N SER A 49 -3.02 11.00 10.83
CA SER A 49 -3.95 11.67 9.90
C SER A 49 -3.29 11.91 8.55
N ASN A 50 -2.12 12.57 8.53
CA ASN A 50 -1.41 12.90 7.31
C ASN A 50 -1.03 11.64 6.51
N ARG A 51 -0.56 10.58 7.18
CA ARG A 51 -0.21 9.32 6.49
C ARG A 51 -1.44 8.59 5.97
N ARG A 52 -2.56 8.63 6.69
CA ARG A 52 -3.83 8.08 6.21
C ARG A 52 -4.35 8.84 5.00
N ASP A 53 -4.30 10.17 5.03
CA ASP A 53 -4.74 11.01 3.92
C ASP A 53 -3.89 10.77 2.66
N ARG A 54 -2.57 10.60 2.82
CA ARG A 54 -1.69 10.16 1.73
C ARG A 54 -2.15 8.84 1.09
N ILE A 55 -2.49 7.83 1.89
CA ILE A 55 -3.01 6.54 1.36
C ILE A 55 -4.35 6.75 0.66
N ILE A 56 -5.25 7.56 1.22
CA ILE A 56 -6.56 7.84 0.61
C ILE A 56 -6.38 8.53 -0.75
N ASN A 57 -5.50 9.54 -0.82
CA ASN A 57 -5.20 10.27 -2.05
C ASN A 57 -4.57 9.36 -3.12
N LEU A 58 -3.60 8.53 -2.72
CA LEU A 58 -2.95 7.54 -3.59
C LEU A 58 -3.98 6.52 -4.12
N ARG A 59 -4.79 5.95 -3.23
CA ARG A 59 -5.87 5.01 -3.58
C ARG A 59 -6.89 5.65 -4.51
N GLY A 60 -7.26 6.90 -4.26
CA GLY A 60 -8.18 7.66 -5.10
C GLY A 60 -7.64 7.82 -6.52
N ALA A 61 -6.39 8.26 -6.64
CA ALA A 61 -5.73 8.44 -7.93
C ALA A 61 -5.57 7.11 -8.69
N LEU A 62 -5.15 6.03 -8.03
CA LEU A 62 -5.03 4.70 -8.64
C LEU A 62 -6.38 4.17 -9.15
N ARG A 63 -7.46 4.32 -8.36
CA ARG A 63 -8.80 3.90 -8.79
C ARG A 63 -9.33 4.69 -9.98
N GLU A 64 -8.99 5.97 -10.05
CA GLU A 64 -9.34 6.80 -11.20
C GLU A 64 -8.56 6.36 -12.44
N LEU A 65 -7.28 6.02 -12.31
CA LEU A 65 -6.49 5.41 -13.38
C LEU A 65 -7.11 4.10 -13.89
N ASP A 66 -7.55 3.22 -12.98
CA ASP A 66 -8.22 1.96 -13.34
C ASP A 66 -9.51 2.24 -14.14
N GLY A 67 -10.33 3.19 -13.67
CA GLY A 67 -11.58 3.58 -14.33
C GLY A 67 -11.37 4.16 -15.72
N VAL A 68 -10.40 5.06 -15.87
CA VAL A 68 -10.01 5.63 -17.16
C VAL A 68 -9.49 4.54 -18.10
N THR A 69 -8.74 3.57 -17.60
CA THR A 69 -8.21 2.49 -18.45
C THR A 69 -9.31 1.56 -18.97
N ILE A 70 -10.31 1.25 -18.14
CA ILE A 70 -11.51 0.51 -18.58
C ILE A 70 -12.30 1.32 -19.62
N SER A 71 -12.41 2.64 -19.43
CA SER A 71 -13.03 3.57 -20.38
C SER A 71 -12.32 3.52 -21.75
N LEU A 72 -10.99 3.62 -21.77
CA LEU A 72 -10.17 3.49 -22.98
C LEU A 72 -10.45 2.18 -23.73
N TYR A 73 -10.49 1.06 -23.03
CA TYR A 73 -10.81 -0.23 -23.65
C TYR A 73 -12.24 -0.26 -24.21
N ASN A 74 -13.22 0.32 -23.51
CA ASN A 74 -14.60 0.36 -24.02
C ASN A 74 -14.74 1.23 -25.27
N TYR A 75 -14.11 2.41 -25.32
CA TYR A 75 -14.09 3.23 -26.52
C TYR A 75 -13.37 2.55 -27.70
N SER A 76 -12.34 1.75 -27.41
CA SER A 76 -11.59 1.03 -28.45
C SER A 76 -12.44 0.08 -29.29
N LYS A 77 -13.58 -0.40 -28.73
CA LYS A 77 -14.50 -1.33 -29.41
C LYS A 77 -15.10 -0.75 -30.69
N VAL A 78 -15.23 0.57 -30.79
CA VAL A 78 -15.74 1.29 -31.98
C VAL A 78 -14.78 1.18 -33.18
N PHE A 79 -13.50 0.94 -32.93
CA PHE A 79 -12.47 0.79 -33.96
C PHE A 79 -12.29 -0.66 -34.45
N GLY A 80 -13.08 -1.59 -33.92
CA GLY A 80 -13.04 -3.00 -34.30
C GLY A 80 -12.19 -3.87 -33.37
N LYS A 81 -12.29 -5.19 -33.60
CA LYS A 81 -11.73 -6.22 -32.71
C LYS A 81 -10.20 -6.18 -32.66
N ASP A 82 -9.55 -6.02 -33.80
CA ASP A 82 -8.07 -6.04 -33.87
C ASP A 82 -7.47 -4.85 -33.12
N TYR A 83 -8.07 -3.66 -33.30
CA TYR A 83 -7.65 -2.46 -32.57
C TYR A 83 -7.84 -2.63 -31.06
N SER A 84 -9.02 -3.12 -30.66
CA SER A 84 -9.36 -3.35 -29.25
C SER A 84 -8.44 -4.38 -28.60
N ALA A 85 -8.14 -5.48 -29.30
CA ALA A 85 -7.27 -6.54 -28.81
C ALA A 85 -5.84 -6.03 -28.61
N LYS A 86 -5.33 -5.20 -29.54
CA LYS A 86 -4.00 -4.62 -29.40
C LYS A 86 -3.93 -3.60 -28.27
N LEU A 87 -4.95 -2.75 -28.12
CA LEU A 87 -5.01 -1.82 -26.99
C LEU A 87 -5.09 -2.57 -25.66
N LEU A 88 -5.92 -3.62 -25.58
CA LEU A 88 -6.03 -4.46 -24.39
C LEU A 88 -4.69 -5.10 -24.02
N GLN A 89 -3.92 -5.55 -25.01
CA GLN A 89 -2.57 -6.07 -24.78
C GLN A 89 -1.65 -5.00 -24.18
N LEU A 90 -1.62 -3.79 -24.75
CA LEU A 90 -0.78 -2.70 -24.23
C LEU A 90 -1.17 -2.32 -22.80
N ILE A 91 -2.48 -2.31 -22.51
CA ILE A 91 -3.02 -2.08 -21.17
C ILE A 91 -2.60 -3.20 -20.20
N ASP A 92 -2.72 -4.46 -20.61
CA ASP A 92 -2.32 -5.61 -19.79
C ASP A 92 -0.83 -5.55 -19.46
N ASP A 93 0.02 -5.32 -20.47
CA ASP A 93 1.47 -5.21 -20.30
C ASP A 93 1.84 -4.02 -19.39
N TYR A 94 1.15 -2.88 -19.54
CA TYR A 94 1.31 -1.72 -18.68
C TYR A 94 1.00 -2.03 -17.21
N PHE A 95 -0.15 -2.66 -16.91
CA PHE A 95 -0.52 -2.98 -15.54
C PHE A 95 0.37 -4.05 -14.93
N ILE A 96 0.70 -5.07 -15.71
CA ILE A 96 1.64 -6.10 -15.31
C ILE A 96 2.96 -5.45 -14.87
N GLN A 97 3.50 -4.54 -15.67
CA GLN A 97 4.74 -3.83 -15.34
C GLN A 97 4.58 -2.93 -14.10
N GLN A 98 3.42 -2.28 -13.94
CA GLN A 98 3.11 -1.50 -12.73
C GLN A 98 3.11 -2.34 -11.46
N ILE A 99 2.67 -3.60 -11.54
CA ILE A 99 2.63 -4.54 -10.41
C ILE A 99 4.04 -5.09 -10.12
N ASP A 100 4.83 -5.32 -11.16
CA ASP A 100 6.18 -5.86 -11.04
C ASP A 100 7.14 -4.84 -10.44
N TYR A 101 7.08 -3.59 -10.89
CA TYR A 101 7.81 -2.52 -10.23
C TYR A 101 7.26 -2.29 -8.82
N ALA A 102 8.17 -2.07 -7.88
CA ALA A 102 7.77 -1.60 -6.56
C ALA A 102 6.98 -0.29 -6.73
N LEU A 103 5.90 -0.11 -5.95
CA LEU A 103 5.01 1.04 -6.11
C LEU A 103 5.78 2.39 -6.08
N VAL A 104 6.89 2.44 -5.35
CA VAL A 104 7.78 3.61 -5.23
C VAL A 104 8.51 3.97 -6.52
N ASP A 105 8.64 3.02 -7.44
CA ASP A 105 9.26 3.14 -8.75
C ASP A 105 8.20 3.29 -9.86
N PHE A 106 6.98 3.74 -9.53
CA PHE A 106 5.87 3.93 -10.46
C PHE A 106 6.26 4.66 -11.74
N ARG A 107 7.18 5.64 -11.63
CA ARG A 107 7.73 6.40 -12.77
C ARG A 107 8.36 5.54 -13.86
N LYS A 108 8.89 4.36 -13.54
CA LYS A 108 9.48 3.43 -14.53
C LYS A 108 8.45 2.89 -15.52
N THR A 109 7.16 2.96 -15.20
CA THR A 109 6.06 2.55 -16.10
C THR A 109 5.73 3.60 -17.18
N GLN A 110 6.38 4.76 -17.15
CA GLN A 110 6.07 5.86 -18.08
C GLN A 110 6.26 5.46 -19.55
N GLY A 111 7.28 4.64 -19.86
CA GLY A 111 7.51 4.16 -21.22
C GLY A 111 6.29 3.42 -21.78
N MET A 112 5.78 2.43 -21.04
CA MET A 112 4.60 1.66 -21.45
C MET A 112 3.33 2.51 -21.56
N PHE A 113 3.15 3.48 -20.66
CA PHE A 113 2.04 4.41 -20.80
C PHE A 113 2.14 5.25 -22.08
N MET A 114 3.34 5.71 -22.44
CA MET A 114 3.54 6.43 -23.69
C MET A 114 3.29 5.55 -24.92
N GLU A 115 3.51 4.24 -24.85
CA GLU A 115 3.12 3.32 -25.92
C GLU A 115 1.60 3.28 -26.13
N ILE A 116 0.81 3.28 -25.05
CA ILE A 116 -0.66 3.39 -25.12
C ILE A 116 -1.05 4.73 -25.74
N TYR A 117 -0.44 5.82 -25.28
CA TYR A 117 -0.69 7.17 -25.79
C TYR A 117 -0.40 7.27 -27.30
N ASP A 118 0.76 6.78 -27.72
CA ASP A 118 1.19 6.76 -29.11
C ASP A 118 0.26 5.92 -29.98
N TYR A 119 -0.19 4.77 -29.46
CA TYR A 119 -1.10 3.90 -30.17
C TYR A 119 -2.44 4.59 -30.44
N VAL A 120 -3.04 5.23 -29.44
CA VAL A 120 -4.32 5.96 -29.56
C VAL A 120 -4.19 7.21 -30.44
N SER A 121 -3.11 7.97 -30.29
CA SER A 121 -2.91 9.20 -31.06
C SER A 121 -2.73 8.93 -32.56
N LYS A 122 -2.04 7.85 -32.94
CA LYS A 122 -1.78 7.44 -34.33
C LYS A 122 -2.97 6.75 -35.00
N THR A 123 -4.04 6.45 -34.25
CA THR A 123 -5.25 5.80 -34.78
C THR A 123 -5.90 6.65 -35.87
N LYS A 124 -6.14 6.02 -37.02
CA LYS A 124 -6.90 6.63 -38.12
C LYS A 124 -8.39 6.52 -37.82
N VAL A 125 -9.11 7.59 -38.13
CA VAL A 125 -10.55 7.69 -37.94
C VAL A 125 -11.22 7.65 -39.32
N VAL A 126 -12.28 6.86 -39.45
CA VAL A 126 -13.04 6.75 -40.72
C VAL A 126 -14.47 7.28 -40.65
N ASN A 127 -15.02 7.53 -39.45
CA ASN A 127 -16.37 8.07 -39.27
C ASN A 127 -16.47 8.95 -38.01
N ASP A 128 -17.59 9.66 -37.86
CA ASP A 128 -17.81 10.60 -36.76
C ASP A 128 -17.83 9.90 -35.39
N GLU A 129 -18.40 8.69 -35.30
CA GLU A 129 -18.42 7.90 -34.05
C GLU A 129 -17.00 7.57 -33.54
N GLN A 130 -16.10 7.21 -34.44
CA GLN A 130 -14.69 6.98 -34.13
C GLN A 130 -13.96 8.29 -33.82
N GLN A 131 -14.36 9.41 -34.42
CA GLN A 131 -13.79 10.71 -34.10
C GLN A 131 -14.11 11.08 -32.66
N ASP A 132 -15.37 10.94 -32.26
CA ASP A 132 -15.83 11.21 -30.89
C ASP A 132 -15.16 10.28 -29.88
N ALA A 133 -15.11 8.97 -30.18
CA ALA A 133 -14.42 7.99 -29.35
C ALA A 133 -12.93 8.34 -29.19
N LYS A 134 -12.24 8.73 -30.27
CA LYS A 134 -10.82 9.14 -30.20
C LYS A 134 -10.66 10.39 -29.34
N MET A 135 -11.52 11.40 -29.48
CA MET A 135 -11.45 12.60 -28.64
C MET A 135 -11.64 12.27 -27.15
N ALA A 136 -12.60 11.42 -26.82
CA ALA A 136 -12.81 10.95 -25.45
C ALA A 136 -11.59 10.19 -24.91
N MET A 137 -11.01 9.28 -25.70
CA MET A 137 -9.80 8.55 -25.33
C MET A 137 -8.60 9.48 -25.11
N MET A 138 -8.42 10.50 -25.95
CA MET A 138 -7.32 11.47 -25.78
C MET A 138 -7.50 12.30 -24.50
N ALA A 139 -8.72 12.75 -24.19
CA ALA A 139 -9.02 13.45 -22.95
C ALA A 139 -8.75 12.57 -21.71
N ASP A 140 -9.13 11.29 -21.78
CA ASP A 140 -8.86 10.28 -20.77
C ASP A 140 -7.34 10.08 -20.57
N LEU A 141 -6.56 10.01 -21.65
CA LEU A 141 -5.10 9.91 -21.58
C LEU A 141 -4.43 11.15 -20.96
N GLU A 142 -4.90 12.35 -21.30
CA GLU A 142 -4.43 13.59 -20.66
C GLU A 142 -4.74 13.62 -19.16
N ASN A 143 -5.94 13.16 -18.76
CA ASN A 143 -6.27 13.00 -17.34
C ASN A 143 -5.36 11.96 -16.67
N THR A 144 -5.08 10.86 -17.36
CA THR A 144 -4.19 9.79 -16.88
C THR A 144 -2.80 10.35 -16.56
N MET A 145 -2.25 11.25 -17.40
CA MET A 145 -0.95 11.89 -17.10
C MET A 145 -0.97 12.67 -15.78
N LYS A 146 -2.01 13.48 -15.55
CA LYS A 146 -2.17 14.24 -14.29
C LYS A 146 -2.30 13.31 -13.08
N LEU A 147 -3.05 12.23 -13.23
CA LEU A 147 -3.22 11.23 -12.18
C LEU A 147 -1.91 10.51 -11.87
N ARG A 148 -1.11 10.18 -12.89
CA ARG A 148 0.22 9.58 -12.71
C ARG A 148 1.15 10.50 -11.91
N GLU A 149 1.20 11.79 -12.23
CA GLU A 149 1.98 12.77 -11.46
C GLU A 149 1.51 12.85 -10.01
N LYS A 150 0.19 12.82 -9.78
CA LYS A 150 -0.39 12.80 -8.42
C LYS A 150 -0.01 11.53 -7.65
N VAL A 151 0.03 10.38 -8.31
CA VAL A 151 0.51 9.11 -7.75
C VAL A 151 1.99 9.24 -7.37
N GLU A 152 2.85 9.70 -8.29
CA GLU A 152 4.29 9.88 -8.02
C GLU A 152 4.56 10.83 -6.85
N PHE A 153 3.87 11.97 -6.82
CA PHE A 153 3.94 12.93 -5.71
C PHE A 153 3.57 12.26 -4.39
N SER A 154 2.41 11.59 -4.36
CA SER A 154 1.93 10.89 -3.15
C SER A 154 2.87 9.77 -2.70
N LEU A 155 3.57 9.12 -3.62
CA LEU A 155 4.56 8.09 -3.29
C LEU A 155 5.83 8.68 -2.69
N SER A 156 6.26 9.83 -3.20
CA SER A 156 7.45 10.56 -2.75
C SER A 156 7.26 11.28 -1.41
N ASP A 157 6.02 11.64 -1.06
CA ASP A 157 5.66 12.30 0.20
C ASP A 157 5.79 11.33 1.38
N ARG A 158 7.01 10.99 1.79
CA ARG A 158 7.30 10.16 2.97
C ARG A 158 7.58 11.02 4.19
N MET A 159 7.34 10.43 5.36
CA MET A 159 7.67 11.09 6.62
C MET A 159 9.18 11.34 6.68
N GLN A 160 9.56 12.57 6.98
CA GLN A 160 10.96 12.99 6.99
C GLN A 160 11.69 12.38 8.19
N PRO A 161 13.02 12.19 8.12
CA PRO A 161 13.78 11.61 9.22
C PRO A 161 13.61 12.35 10.55
N TYR A 162 13.48 13.68 10.54
CA TYR A 162 13.30 14.46 11.78
C TYR A 162 11.93 14.23 12.44
N GLU A 163 10.88 13.96 11.66
CA GLU A 163 9.55 13.61 12.18
C GLU A 163 9.61 12.24 12.88
N TRP A 164 10.30 11.27 12.26
CA TRP A 164 10.57 9.97 12.86
C TRP A 164 11.34 10.09 14.17
N VAL A 165 12.43 10.87 14.19
CA VAL A 165 13.23 11.12 15.39
C VAL A 165 12.38 11.74 16.50
N THR A 166 11.52 12.69 16.17
CA THR A 166 10.63 13.36 17.12
C THR A 166 9.64 12.38 17.75
N ILE A 167 8.98 11.55 16.95
CA ILE A 167 8.02 10.55 17.44
C ILE A 167 8.72 9.53 18.34
N ILE A 168 9.89 9.02 17.91
CA ILE A 168 10.67 8.05 18.68
C ILE A 168 11.12 8.64 20.02
N ALA A 169 11.64 9.87 20.02
CA ALA A 169 12.07 10.54 21.24
C ALA A 169 10.90 10.72 22.22
N LEU A 170 9.75 11.20 21.75
CA LEU A 170 8.56 11.38 22.58
C LEU A 170 8.03 10.06 23.15
N ALA A 171 8.13 8.97 22.40
CA ALA A 171 7.72 7.67 22.87
C ALA A 171 8.67 7.05 23.89
N ILE A 172 9.97 7.19 23.70
CA ILE A 172 10.97 6.76 24.69
C ILE A 172 10.74 7.52 26.00
N LEU A 173 10.50 8.84 25.92
CA LEU A 173 10.16 9.64 27.10
C LEU A 173 8.85 9.16 27.74
N THR A 174 7.83 8.86 26.92
CA THR A 174 6.53 8.37 27.41
C THR A 174 6.65 7.02 28.14
N VAL A 175 7.30 6.03 27.52
CA VAL A 175 7.51 4.70 28.10
C VAL A 175 8.44 4.80 29.31
N GLY A 176 9.52 5.58 29.22
CA GLY A 176 10.43 5.80 30.35
C GLY A 176 9.73 6.42 31.57
N SER A 177 8.85 7.39 31.33
CA SER A 177 7.99 7.97 32.36
C SER A 177 7.04 6.93 32.98
N MET A 178 6.44 6.06 32.17
CA MET A 178 5.56 4.98 32.66
C MET A 178 6.32 4.00 33.56
N ILE A 179 7.52 3.57 33.15
CA ILE A 179 8.39 2.71 33.94
C ILE A 179 8.78 3.38 35.27
N TYR A 180 9.08 4.69 35.26
CA TYR A 180 9.42 5.40 36.49
C TYR A 180 8.24 5.51 37.47
N ILE A 181 7.03 5.72 36.94
CA ILE A 181 5.81 5.84 37.75
C ILE A 181 5.45 4.51 38.44
N ASN A 182 5.93 3.39 37.91
CA ASN A 182 5.66 2.06 38.44
C ASN A 182 6.11 1.91 39.90
N ASP A 183 5.14 1.91 40.81
CA ASP A 183 5.32 1.70 42.25
C ASP A 183 5.34 0.21 42.65
N GLY A 184 5.20 -0.69 41.66
CA GLY A 184 5.11 -2.13 41.89
C GLY A 184 3.78 -2.60 42.48
N SER A 185 2.77 -1.73 42.55
CA SER A 185 1.41 -2.13 42.88
C SER A 185 0.85 -3.08 41.82
N TRP A 186 -0.07 -3.97 42.23
CA TRP A 186 -0.74 -4.87 41.28
C TRP A 186 -1.48 -4.13 40.17
N VAL A 187 -1.99 -2.93 40.46
CA VAL A 187 -2.66 -2.07 39.47
C VAL A 187 -1.66 -1.54 38.44
N ALA A 188 -0.51 -1.03 38.88
CA ALA A 188 0.55 -0.55 38.00
C ALA A 188 1.10 -1.68 37.11
N LEU A 189 1.35 -2.86 37.70
CA LEU A 189 1.83 -4.05 36.98
C LEU A 189 0.82 -4.57 35.94
N ALA A 190 -0.48 -4.33 36.12
CA ALA A 190 -1.49 -4.70 35.15
C ALA A 190 -1.65 -3.66 34.03
N ILE A 191 -1.67 -2.37 34.37
CA ILE A 191 -2.05 -1.30 33.42
C ILE A 191 -0.85 -0.80 32.60
N LEU A 192 0.32 -0.58 33.23
CA LEU A 192 1.46 0.04 32.56
C LEU A 192 1.98 -0.79 31.36
N PRO A 193 2.18 -2.12 31.48
CA PRO A 193 2.61 -2.93 30.34
C PRO A 193 1.61 -2.91 29.17
N ILE A 194 0.31 -2.76 29.46
CA ILE A 194 -0.72 -2.62 28.42
C ILE A 194 -0.53 -1.30 27.68
N LEU A 195 -0.38 -0.19 28.40
CA LEU A 195 -0.19 1.13 27.80
C LEU A 195 1.11 1.20 26.97
N GLU A 196 2.21 0.66 27.49
CA GLU A 196 3.50 0.58 26.78
C GLU A 196 3.38 -0.28 25.51
N THR A 197 2.65 -1.38 25.58
CA THR A 197 2.32 -2.20 24.40
C THR A 197 1.51 -1.43 23.37
N VAL A 198 0.53 -0.63 23.81
CA VAL A 198 -0.27 0.23 22.92
C VAL A 198 0.61 1.25 22.19
N VAL A 199 1.58 1.87 22.89
CA VAL A 199 2.56 2.77 22.26
C VAL A 199 3.31 2.04 21.14
N LEU A 200 3.81 0.82 21.37
CA LEU A 200 4.50 0.05 20.31
C LEU A 200 3.58 -0.32 19.13
N VAL A 201 2.34 -0.71 19.40
CA VAL A 201 1.36 -1.04 18.34
C VAL A 201 1.08 0.19 17.47
N ILE A 202 0.99 1.36 18.10
CA ILE A 202 0.86 2.64 17.42
C ILE A 202 2.07 2.92 16.52
N PHE A 203 3.30 2.67 16.98
CA PHE A 203 4.50 2.81 16.13
C PHE A 203 4.44 1.96 14.89
N VAL A 204 4.13 0.67 15.06
CA VAL A 204 4.04 -0.25 13.93
C VAL A 204 2.92 0.20 12.99
N THR A 205 1.82 0.73 13.52
CA THR A 205 0.73 1.29 12.70
C THR A 205 1.21 2.48 11.86
N ILE A 206 1.92 3.45 12.45
CA ILE A 206 2.49 4.57 11.68
C ILE A 206 3.50 4.08 10.65
N TYR A 207 4.36 3.13 11.02
CA TYR A 207 5.33 2.55 10.10
C TYR A 207 4.64 1.86 8.91
N ASP A 208 3.59 1.08 9.17
CA ASP A 208 2.79 0.43 8.12
C ASP A 208 2.06 1.47 7.25
N LEU A 209 1.59 2.58 7.82
CA LEU A 209 0.99 3.68 7.06
C LEU A 209 2.02 4.40 6.18
N ASP A 210 3.19 4.76 6.72
CA ASP A 210 4.23 5.49 5.99
C ASP A 210 4.92 4.64 4.90
N SER A 211 5.06 3.33 5.16
CA SER A 211 5.56 2.36 4.18
C SER A 211 4.51 1.89 3.17
N LEU A 212 3.28 2.40 3.24
CA LEU A 212 2.15 2.02 2.39
C LEU A 212 1.80 0.52 2.48
N ARG A 213 2.06 -0.11 3.64
CA ARG A 213 1.74 -1.52 3.92
C ARG A 213 0.39 -1.71 4.59
N TRP A 214 -0.21 -0.62 5.04
CA TRP A 214 -1.52 -0.66 5.70
C TRP A 214 -2.59 -1.18 4.74
N GLN A 215 -3.19 -2.33 5.07
CA GLN A 215 -4.31 -2.94 4.34
C GLN A 215 -4.08 -3.13 2.83
N GLU A 216 -2.85 -3.43 2.39
CA GLU A 216 -2.51 -3.61 0.95
C GLU A 216 -3.51 -4.48 0.18
N GLN A 217 -4.05 -5.52 0.81
CA GLN A 217 -5.09 -6.37 0.23
C GLN A 217 -6.32 -5.59 -0.27
N ASN A 218 -6.82 -4.65 0.53
CA ASN A 218 -8.10 -3.98 0.26
C ASN A 218 -7.97 -2.83 -0.73
N TRP A 219 -6.78 -2.24 -0.88
CA TRP A 219 -6.59 -1.06 -1.71
C TRP A 219 -5.66 -1.27 -2.91
N ILE A 220 -4.80 -2.27 -2.89
CA ILE A 220 -3.98 -2.67 -4.05
C ILE A 220 -4.61 -3.90 -4.71
N TRP A 221 -4.66 -5.03 -4.00
CA TRP A 221 -4.87 -6.34 -4.64
C TRP A 221 -6.31 -6.56 -5.12
N GLU A 222 -7.30 -6.20 -4.30
CA GLU A 222 -8.70 -6.36 -4.66
C GLU A 222 -9.14 -5.47 -5.84
N PRO A 223 -8.90 -4.14 -5.85
CA PRO A 223 -9.27 -3.29 -6.98
C PRO A 223 -8.58 -3.70 -8.28
N LEU A 224 -7.28 -4.01 -8.23
CA LEU A 224 -6.50 -4.42 -9.38
C LEU A 224 -6.99 -5.74 -9.97
N SER A 225 -7.33 -6.71 -9.12
CA SER A 225 -7.91 -7.99 -9.56
C SER A 225 -9.28 -7.78 -10.21
N ALA A 226 -10.12 -6.92 -9.62
CA ALA A 226 -11.43 -6.58 -10.18
C ALA A 226 -11.30 -5.89 -11.55
N MET A 227 -10.30 -5.03 -11.72
CA MET A 227 -9.99 -4.37 -12.99
C MET A 227 -9.56 -5.37 -14.07
N PHE A 228 -8.65 -6.30 -13.79
CA PHE A 228 -8.30 -7.36 -14.74
C PHE A 228 -9.55 -8.15 -15.18
N ILE A 229 -10.41 -8.52 -14.23
CA ILE A 229 -11.65 -9.24 -14.52
C ILE A 229 -12.60 -8.39 -15.39
N ALA A 230 -12.73 -7.08 -15.10
CA ALA A 230 -13.55 -6.16 -15.90
C ALA A 230 -13.05 -6.03 -17.35
N LEU A 231 -11.75 -6.17 -17.58
CA LEU A 231 -11.12 -6.21 -18.89
C LEU A 231 -11.20 -7.60 -19.57
N GLY A 232 -11.74 -8.62 -18.89
CA GLY A 232 -11.79 -9.99 -19.38
C GLY A 232 -10.46 -10.75 -19.27
N LEU A 233 -9.55 -10.27 -18.43
CA LEU A 233 -8.22 -10.84 -18.20
C LEU A 233 -8.18 -11.63 -16.88
N LEU A 234 -7.23 -12.56 -16.78
CA LEU A 234 -6.95 -13.25 -15.52
C LEU A 234 -6.17 -12.31 -14.58
N PRO A 235 -6.48 -12.26 -13.27
CA PRO A 235 -5.68 -11.53 -12.29
C PRO A 235 -4.21 -11.95 -12.34
N TYR A 236 -3.31 -10.99 -12.13
CA TYR A 236 -1.87 -11.20 -12.19
C TYR A 236 -1.20 -10.89 -10.84
N PHE A 237 -0.27 -11.76 -10.42
CA PHE A 237 0.47 -11.64 -9.17
C PHE A 237 1.96 -12.03 -9.34
N PRO A 238 2.92 -11.25 -8.85
CA PRO A 238 4.34 -11.67 -8.79
C PRO A 238 4.56 -12.77 -7.75
N ASP A 239 5.34 -13.81 -8.07
CA ASP A 239 5.63 -14.93 -7.17
C ASP A 239 6.29 -14.46 -5.86
N ASP A 240 7.18 -13.47 -5.95
CA ASP A 240 7.89 -12.87 -4.83
C ASP A 240 6.93 -12.32 -3.77
N LEU A 241 5.83 -11.70 -4.21
CA LEU A 241 4.84 -11.09 -3.31
C LEU A 241 3.92 -12.15 -2.68
N ILE A 242 3.72 -13.28 -3.35
CA ILE A 242 3.05 -14.46 -2.81
C ILE A 242 3.95 -15.12 -1.75
N PHE A 243 5.25 -15.29 -2.05
CA PHE A 243 6.23 -15.85 -1.12
C PHE A 243 6.38 -15.00 0.14
N LEU A 244 6.46 -13.68 -0.02
CA LEU A 244 6.51 -12.70 1.09
C LEU A 244 5.19 -12.57 1.85
N LYS A 245 4.14 -13.31 1.46
CA LYS A 245 2.78 -13.29 2.05
C LYS A 245 2.15 -11.89 2.06
N ARG A 246 2.55 -11.01 1.14
CA ARG A 246 1.88 -9.72 0.91
C ARG A 246 0.54 -9.93 0.20
N VAL A 247 0.45 -10.99 -0.61
CA VAL A 247 -0.82 -11.54 -1.10
C VAL A 247 -1.17 -12.78 -0.27
N PRO A 248 -2.19 -12.73 0.60
CA PRO A 248 -2.52 -13.87 1.43
C PRO A 248 -3.09 -15.02 0.59
N LYS A 249 -2.72 -16.27 0.93
CA LYS A 249 -3.22 -17.46 0.23
C LYS A 249 -4.74 -17.57 0.23
N SER A 250 -5.41 -17.06 1.27
CA SER A 250 -6.87 -16.98 1.37
C SER A 250 -7.51 -16.05 0.33
N PHE A 251 -6.78 -15.02 -0.10
CA PHE A 251 -7.21 -14.14 -1.18
C PHE A 251 -7.04 -14.84 -2.53
N LEU A 252 -5.89 -15.48 -2.76
CA LEU A 252 -5.65 -16.25 -3.99
C LEU A 252 -6.68 -17.37 -4.19
N SER A 253 -7.14 -18.02 -3.12
CA SER A 253 -8.14 -19.09 -3.19
C SER A 253 -9.52 -18.65 -3.71
N GLN A 254 -9.79 -17.35 -3.82
CA GLN A 254 -11.04 -16.83 -4.37
C GLN A 254 -11.11 -16.96 -5.89
N PHE A 255 -9.96 -17.07 -6.55
CA PHE A 255 -9.87 -17.17 -8.01
C PHE A 255 -9.73 -18.62 -8.45
N LYS A 256 -10.47 -19.01 -9.50
CA LYS A 256 -10.33 -20.33 -10.13
C LYS A 256 -8.94 -20.50 -10.76
N SER A 257 -8.50 -19.45 -11.46
CA SER A 257 -7.25 -19.39 -12.21
C SER A 257 -6.66 -17.99 -12.08
N TYR A 258 -5.33 -17.87 -12.00
CA TYR A 258 -4.62 -16.60 -11.97
C TYR A 258 -3.24 -16.72 -12.62
N ARG A 259 -2.67 -15.59 -13.05
CA ARG A 259 -1.34 -15.50 -13.66
C ARG A 259 -0.30 -15.20 -12.59
N VAL A 260 0.81 -15.93 -12.63
CA VAL A 260 1.95 -15.72 -11.74
C VAL A 260 3.19 -15.37 -12.55
N GLY A 261 3.80 -14.22 -12.25
CA GLY A 261 5.09 -13.83 -12.81
C GLY A 261 6.23 -14.41 -11.98
N LYS A 262 7.12 -15.19 -12.61
CA LYS A 262 8.36 -15.70 -12.02
C LYS A 262 9.57 -15.00 -12.63
N TYR A 263 10.49 -14.60 -11.78
CA TYR A 263 11.75 -13.95 -12.12
C TYR A 263 12.91 -14.84 -11.69
N LYS A 264 13.92 -15.04 -12.54
CA LYS A 264 15.17 -15.69 -12.10
C LYS A 264 16.11 -14.65 -11.50
N HIS A 265 16.08 -13.41 -11.99
CA HIS A 265 16.84 -12.29 -11.44
C HIS A 265 16.00 -11.49 -10.43
N PRO A 266 16.62 -11.00 -9.35
CA PRO A 266 15.93 -10.12 -8.43
C PRO A 266 15.66 -8.76 -9.08
N TYR A 267 14.63 -8.08 -8.55
CA TYR A 267 14.35 -6.67 -8.81
C TYR A 267 15.65 -5.82 -8.86
N PRO A 268 15.87 -4.95 -9.87
CA PRO A 268 14.89 -4.43 -10.83
C PRO A 268 14.94 -5.04 -12.25
N ASN A 269 15.68 -6.14 -12.48
CA ASN A 269 15.74 -6.76 -13.82
C ASN A 269 14.57 -7.73 -14.02
N PHE A 270 13.81 -7.55 -15.11
CA PHE A 270 12.66 -8.39 -15.48
C PHE A 270 12.77 -9.03 -16.87
N ASP A 271 13.96 -8.99 -17.50
CA ASP A 271 14.19 -9.46 -18.87
C ASP A 271 13.91 -10.96 -19.06
N ASP A 272 13.91 -11.71 -17.95
CA ASP A 272 13.77 -13.16 -17.88
C ASP A 272 12.41 -13.62 -17.34
N LYS A 273 11.44 -12.71 -17.31
CA LYS A 273 10.10 -12.96 -16.79
C LYS A 273 9.41 -14.11 -17.50
N VAL A 274 8.88 -15.04 -16.71
CA VAL A 274 7.99 -16.11 -17.19
C VAL A 274 6.64 -16.00 -16.50
N VAL A 275 5.57 -15.81 -17.29
CA VAL A 275 4.20 -15.80 -16.78
C VAL A 275 3.62 -17.21 -16.89
N GLN A 276 3.18 -17.77 -15.76
CA GLN A 276 2.53 -19.08 -15.68
C GLN A 276 1.09 -18.91 -15.22
N VAL A 277 0.15 -19.64 -15.84
CA VAL A 277 -1.22 -19.72 -15.33
C VAL A 277 -1.28 -20.81 -14.28
N VAL A 278 -1.82 -20.48 -13.11
CA VAL A 278 -1.99 -21.41 -11.99
C VAL A 278 -3.48 -21.61 -11.75
N ASP A 279 -3.92 -22.86 -11.85
CA ASP A 279 -5.28 -23.27 -11.50
C ASP A 279 -5.32 -23.70 -10.03
N ASN A 280 -6.27 -23.15 -9.26
CA ASN A 280 -6.43 -23.50 -7.83
C ASN A 280 -7.04 -24.89 -7.60
N ASN A 281 -7.50 -25.56 -8.67
CA ASN A 281 -8.11 -26.88 -8.57
C ASN A 281 -7.10 -28.00 -8.28
N ASP A 282 -5.80 -27.77 -8.49
CA ASP A 282 -4.74 -28.77 -8.27
C ASP A 282 -4.27 -28.93 -6.82
N LYS A 283 -4.92 -28.26 -5.85
CA LYS A 283 -4.63 -28.43 -4.41
C LYS A 283 -5.65 -29.31 -3.67
N ARG A 284 -6.46 -30.08 -4.42
CA ARG A 284 -7.43 -31.05 -3.87
C ARG A 284 -7.08 -32.53 -4.12
N SER A 285 -5.87 -32.84 -4.60
CA SER A 285 -5.34 -34.20 -4.68
C SER A 285 -4.29 -34.47 -3.61
#